data_AF-A0A7S1L374-F1
#
_entry.id   AF-A0A7S1L374-F1
#
_cell.length_a   1.000
_cell.length_b   1.000
_cell.length_c   1.000
_cell.angle_alpha   90.00
_cell.angle_beta   90.00
_cell.angle_gamma   90.00
#
_symmetry.space_group_name_H-M   'P 1'
#
loop_
_entity.id
_entity.type
_entity.pdbx_description
1 polymer ?
#
loop_
_entity_poly.entity_id
_entity_poly.type
_entity_poly.pdbx_seq_one_letter_code
_entity_poly.pdbx_strand_id
1 'polypeptide(L)'
;HNMILENNAGISSTAAVLLSRYGGSAVTKNLNRLLGVVIGELAGSLIYSLLGYCSWWGYAGLMILTFFWTNAMLFTYYHSARLGSVTLLMAAFGTQRFLMGCSDEWVDPRKTYHNVINCVISIGLMMIVDNVFGLGLPSKKAAKAFEETWDLLIKNVTEVFDKETDVVHEENDAIVADLGMARALSMEAKEENRKWRTPWKDGLFDEALKCAYGVKLNLICIIYAVADEEGRTKEDTKEEWFRNLLKADNFVQIRNGLSTMMEQIKLLQQVFTHEEVQPMPQLRYAILSKRPLDEVNRAIERLLKEAANDTSVLAKKDPWELTTMEEDGPAQLCFVISCIRSLMQD
;
A
#
# COMPACT_ATOMS: atom_id res chain seq x y z
N HIS A 1 -43.96 -22.82 -4.06
CA HIS A 1 -42.80 -23.62 -3.65
C HIS A 1 -41.76 -22.66 -3.11
N ASN A 2 -41.51 -22.64 -1.80
CA ASN A 2 -40.63 -21.65 -1.17
C ASN A 2 -39.19 -21.84 -1.69
N MET A 3 -38.61 -20.78 -2.26
CA MET A 3 -37.23 -20.82 -2.78
C MET A 3 -36.18 -20.89 -1.67
N ILE A 4 -36.54 -20.50 -0.44
CA ILE A 4 -35.68 -20.50 0.74
C ILE A 4 -36.29 -21.50 1.73
N LEU A 5 -35.48 -22.46 2.19
CA LEU A 5 -35.86 -23.44 3.22
C LEU A 5 -35.88 -22.75 4.60
N GLU A 6 -36.91 -23.03 5.41
CA GLU A 6 -36.97 -22.55 6.80
C GLU A 6 -35.78 -23.10 7.61
N ASN A 7 -35.13 -22.25 8.41
CA ASN A 7 -33.93 -22.54 9.23
C ASN A 7 -32.63 -22.90 8.45
N ASN A 8 -32.40 -22.28 7.28
CA ASN A 8 -31.17 -22.51 6.52
C ASN A 8 -29.98 -21.65 6.99
N ALA A 9 -29.00 -22.27 7.67
CA ALA A 9 -27.76 -21.63 8.11
C ALA A 9 -26.74 -21.36 6.97
N GLY A 10 -26.98 -21.89 5.76
CA GLY A 10 -26.06 -21.81 4.63
C GLY A 10 -25.76 -20.38 4.17
N ILE A 11 -26.73 -19.46 4.29
CA ILE A 11 -26.53 -18.05 3.93
C ILE A 11 -25.52 -17.39 4.89
N SER A 12 -25.65 -17.66 6.19
CA SER A 12 -24.80 -17.09 7.24
C SER A 12 -23.40 -17.69 7.26
N SER A 13 -23.25 -19.00 7.04
CA SER A 13 -21.93 -19.65 6.95
C SER A 13 -21.15 -19.18 5.72
N THR A 14 -21.82 -19.05 4.57
CA THR A 14 -21.23 -18.52 3.35
C THR A 14 -20.82 -17.05 3.55
N ALA A 15 -21.66 -16.25 4.20
CA ALA A 15 -21.32 -14.88 4.55
C ALA A 15 -20.09 -14.78 5.48
N ALA A 16 -19.97 -15.64 6.50
CA ALA A 16 -18.83 -15.63 7.41
C ALA A 16 -17.49 -15.90 6.69
N VAL A 17 -17.48 -16.82 5.73
CA VAL A 17 -16.27 -17.14 4.92
C VAL A 17 -15.91 -16.00 3.96
N LEU A 18 -16.91 -15.25 3.48
CA LEU A 18 -16.71 -14.16 2.54
C LEU A 18 -16.17 -12.88 3.21
N LEU A 19 -16.24 -12.74 4.54
CA LEU A 19 -15.71 -11.59 5.31
C LEU A 19 -14.18 -11.59 5.41
N SER A 20 -13.49 -11.27 4.32
CA SER A 20 -12.04 -11.06 4.27
C SER A 20 -11.64 -9.57 4.38
N ARG A 21 -10.60 -9.30 5.20
CA ARG A 21 -9.91 -8.00 5.37
C ARG A 21 -8.99 -7.68 4.17
N TYR A 22 -9.56 -7.56 2.97
CA TYR A 22 -8.82 -7.07 1.78
C TYR A 22 -9.25 -5.66 1.40
N GLY A 23 -8.28 -4.76 1.24
CA GLY A 23 -8.44 -3.32 0.98
C GLY A 23 -8.47 -2.93 -0.50
N GLY A 24 -9.31 -3.60 -1.30
CA GLY A 24 -9.56 -3.26 -2.71
C GLY A 24 -11.02 -2.90 -3.02
N SER A 25 -11.35 -2.75 -4.31
CA SER A 25 -12.64 -2.29 -4.82
C SER A 25 -13.73 -3.30 -4.47
N ALA A 26 -14.77 -2.83 -3.79
CA ALA A 26 -15.90 -3.64 -3.34
C ALA A 26 -16.54 -4.45 -4.48
N VAL A 27 -16.61 -3.89 -5.69
CA VAL A 27 -17.26 -4.54 -6.84
C VAL A 27 -16.40 -5.68 -7.39
N THR A 28 -15.11 -5.44 -7.68
CA THR A 28 -14.19 -6.49 -8.15
C THR A 28 -14.01 -7.57 -7.10
N LYS A 29 -13.98 -7.18 -5.81
CA LYS A 29 -13.94 -8.10 -4.67
C LYS A 29 -15.17 -9.01 -4.64
N ASN A 30 -16.37 -8.45 -4.78
CA ASN A 30 -17.61 -9.23 -4.77
C ASN A 30 -17.79 -10.10 -6.01
N LEU A 31 -17.32 -9.65 -7.17
CA LEU A 31 -17.31 -10.46 -8.38
C LEU A 31 -16.35 -11.65 -8.26
N ASN A 32 -15.13 -11.43 -7.78
CA ASN A 32 -14.15 -12.48 -7.54
C ASN A 32 -14.64 -13.49 -6.49
N ARG A 33 -15.29 -13.00 -5.42
CA ARG A 33 -15.96 -13.85 -4.43
C ARG A 33 -17.04 -14.72 -5.08
N LEU A 34 -17.91 -14.13 -5.92
CA LEU A 34 -18.95 -14.86 -6.65
C LEU A 34 -18.37 -15.94 -7.55
N LEU A 35 -17.35 -15.60 -8.33
CA LEU A 35 -16.68 -16.55 -9.20
C LEU A 35 -16.08 -17.71 -8.39
N GLY A 36 -15.36 -17.41 -7.30
CA GLY A 36 -14.73 -18.44 -6.47
C GLY A 36 -15.75 -19.38 -5.82
N VAL A 37 -16.82 -18.84 -5.25
CA VAL A 37 -17.87 -19.63 -4.59
C VAL A 37 -18.65 -20.47 -5.61
N VAL A 38 -19.17 -19.84 -6.66
CA VAL A 38 -20.03 -20.53 -7.65
C VAL A 38 -19.25 -21.60 -8.42
N ILE A 39 -18.03 -21.29 -8.87
CA ILE A 39 -17.19 -22.26 -9.59
C ILE A 39 -16.78 -23.39 -8.63
N GLY A 40 -16.42 -23.07 -7.39
CA GLY A 40 -16.08 -24.06 -6.36
C GLY A 40 -17.23 -25.02 -6.08
N GLU A 41 -18.45 -24.51 -5.88
CA GLU A 41 -19.63 -25.34 -5.63
C GLU A 41 -20.03 -26.18 -6.84
N LEU A 42 -19.99 -25.62 -8.05
CA LEU A 42 -20.35 -26.34 -9.27
C LEU A 42 -19.34 -27.44 -9.60
N ALA A 43 -18.04 -27.13 -9.58
CA ALA A 43 -16.98 -28.11 -9.78
C ALA A 43 -17.03 -29.20 -8.68
N GLY A 44 -17.21 -28.77 -7.44
CA GLY A 44 -17.46 -29.62 -6.27
C GLY A 44 -18.55 -30.66 -6.49
N SER A 45 -19.72 -30.17 -6.92
CA SER A 45 -20.91 -30.99 -7.14
C SER A 45 -20.77 -31.92 -8.35
N LEU A 46 -20.10 -31.49 -9.41
CA LEU A 46 -19.83 -32.31 -10.60
C LEU A 46 -18.93 -33.50 -10.26
N ILE A 47 -17.84 -33.25 -9.55
CA ILE A 47 -16.91 -34.30 -9.11
C ILE A 47 -17.60 -35.27 -8.15
N TYR A 48 -18.37 -34.74 -7.20
CA TYR A 48 -19.17 -35.56 -6.29
C TYR A 48 -20.19 -36.42 -7.05
N SER A 49 -20.83 -35.88 -8.09
CA SER A 49 -21.75 -36.67 -8.93
C SER A 49 -21.08 -37.80 -9.71
N LEU A 50 -19.77 -37.69 -9.98
CA LEU A 50 -19.00 -38.72 -10.70
C LEU A 50 -18.43 -39.79 -9.76
N LEU A 51 -18.00 -39.39 -8.55
CA LEU A 51 -17.21 -40.24 -7.64
C LEU A 51 -17.86 -40.51 -6.28
N GLY A 52 -19.01 -39.89 -5.98
CA GLY A 52 -19.69 -39.91 -4.67
C GLY A 52 -20.42 -41.21 -4.32
N TYR A 53 -20.28 -42.25 -5.14
CA TYR A 53 -20.85 -43.58 -4.87
C TYR A 53 -20.14 -44.24 -3.68
N CYS A 54 -20.87 -45.01 -2.87
CA CYS A 54 -20.33 -45.77 -1.73
C CYS A 54 -19.50 -47.01 -2.18
N SER A 55 -18.53 -46.79 -3.06
CA SER A 55 -17.59 -47.79 -3.56
C SER A 55 -16.17 -47.45 -3.10
N TRP A 56 -15.34 -48.46 -2.89
CA TRP A 56 -13.94 -48.26 -2.46
C TRP A 56 -13.13 -47.44 -3.47
N TRP A 57 -13.37 -47.60 -4.77
CA TRP A 57 -12.77 -46.78 -5.83
C TRP A 57 -13.25 -45.33 -5.78
N GLY A 58 -14.52 -45.09 -5.42
CA GLY A 58 -15.06 -43.74 -5.20
C GLY A 58 -14.34 -43.03 -4.06
N TYR A 59 -14.14 -43.70 -2.93
CA TYR A 59 -13.39 -43.15 -1.80
C TYR A 59 -11.92 -42.85 -2.16
N ALA A 60 -11.24 -43.77 -2.84
CA ALA A 60 -9.87 -43.56 -3.29
C ALA A 60 -9.78 -42.37 -4.28
N GLY A 61 -10.73 -42.29 -5.22
CA GLY A 61 -10.84 -41.20 -6.18
C GLY A 61 -11.07 -39.85 -5.52
N LEU A 62 -11.99 -39.75 -4.56
CA LEU A 62 -12.25 -38.53 -3.81
C LEU A 62 -11.05 -38.08 -2.98
N MET A 63 -10.32 -39.01 -2.35
CA MET A 63 -9.10 -38.68 -1.60
C MET A 63 -8.03 -38.06 -2.51
N ILE A 64 -7.73 -38.73 -3.63
CA ILE A 64 -6.73 -38.28 -4.60
C ILE A 64 -7.12 -36.92 -5.17
N LEU A 65 -8.37 -36.77 -5.58
CA LEU A 65 -8.84 -35.56 -6.24
C LEU A 65 -8.93 -34.38 -5.26
N THR A 66 -9.34 -34.62 -4.01
CA THR A 66 -9.27 -33.60 -2.94
C THR A 66 -7.84 -33.12 -2.72
N PHE A 67 -6.87 -34.04 -2.68
CA PHE A 67 -5.46 -33.68 -2.52
C PHE A 67 -4.95 -32.83 -3.68
N PHE A 68 -5.14 -33.27 -4.94
CA PHE A 68 -4.67 -32.53 -6.11
C PHE A 68 -5.41 -31.21 -6.30
N TRP A 69 -6.73 -31.17 -6.08
CA TRP A 69 -7.53 -29.94 -6.14
C TRP A 69 -7.04 -28.90 -5.14
N THR A 70 -6.90 -29.32 -3.88
CA THR A 70 -6.48 -28.41 -2.80
C THR A 70 -5.05 -27.92 -3.03
N ASN A 71 -4.13 -28.79 -3.45
CA ASN A 71 -2.77 -28.40 -3.81
C ASN A 71 -2.74 -27.42 -4.99
N ALA A 72 -3.49 -27.68 -6.07
CA ALA A 72 -3.53 -26.79 -7.24
C ALA A 72 -4.08 -25.40 -6.90
N MET A 73 -5.14 -25.33 -6.09
CA MET A 73 -5.77 -24.08 -5.69
C MET A 73 -4.90 -23.29 -4.69
N LEU A 74 -4.26 -23.97 -3.73
CA LEU A 74 -3.32 -23.35 -2.79
C LEU A 74 -2.02 -22.90 -3.50
N PHE A 75 -1.51 -23.68 -4.44
CA PHE A 75 -0.36 -23.27 -5.25
C PHE A 75 -0.66 -21.97 -6.01
N THR A 76 -1.83 -21.90 -6.63
CA THR A 76 -2.28 -20.68 -7.32
C THR A 76 -2.51 -19.52 -6.34
N TYR A 77 -2.96 -19.80 -5.12
CA TYR A 77 -3.09 -18.78 -4.06
C TYR A 77 -1.75 -18.14 -3.70
N TYR A 78 -0.70 -18.95 -3.49
CA TYR A 78 0.61 -18.43 -3.12
C TYR A 78 1.38 -17.80 -4.29
N HIS A 79 1.10 -18.22 -5.52
CA HIS A 79 1.83 -17.74 -6.70
C HIS A 79 1.14 -16.58 -7.45
N SER A 80 -0.18 -16.41 -7.29
CA SER A 80 -0.95 -15.37 -8.00
C SER A 80 -1.58 -14.36 -7.05
N ALA A 81 -1.04 -13.13 -7.03
CA ALA A 81 -1.63 -12.02 -6.27
C ALA A 81 -3.04 -11.63 -6.78
N ARG A 82 -3.34 -11.88 -8.08
CA ARG A 82 -4.61 -11.47 -8.70
C ARG A 82 -5.74 -12.48 -8.50
N LEU A 83 -5.43 -13.78 -8.56
CA LEU A 83 -6.43 -14.85 -8.49
C LEU A 83 -6.50 -15.51 -7.10
N GLY A 84 -5.60 -15.19 -6.17
CA GLY A 84 -5.50 -15.92 -4.92
C GLY A 84 -6.79 -15.94 -4.11
N SER A 85 -7.49 -14.82 -3.97
CA SER A 85 -8.77 -14.80 -3.24
C SER A 85 -9.83 -15.72 -3.86
N VAL A 86 -9.88 -15.80 -5.19
CA VAL A 86 -10.80 -16.67 -5.95
C VAL A 86 -10.45 -18.14 -5.73
N THR A 87 -9.16 -18.50 -5.85
CA THR A 87 -8.73 -19.90 -5.74
C THR A 87 -8.84 -20.43 -4.31
N LEU A 88 -8.60 -19.59 -3.31
CA LEU A 88 -8.82 -19.93 -1.90
C LEU A 88 -10.29 -20.27 -1.62
N LEU A 89 -11.22 -19.46 -2.15
CA LEU A 89 -12.66 -19.72 -2.04
C LEU A 89 -13.06 -20.99 -2.81
N MET A 90 -12.54 -21.20 -4.01
CA MET A 90 -12.75 -22.44 -4.78
C MET A 90 -12.25 -23.68 -4.02
N ALA A 91 -11.11 -23.58 -3.32
CA ALA A 91 -10.59 -24.66 -2.50
C ALA A 91 -11.56 -24.98 -1.34
N ALA A 92 -12.00 -23.97 -0.61
CA ALA A 92 -12.90 -24.15 0.55
C ALA A 92 -14.26 -24.73 0.14
N PHE A 93 -14.95 -24.11 -0.82
CA PHE A 93 -16.29 -24.55 -1.23
C PHE A 93 -16.26 -25.84 -2.08
N GLY A 94 -15.21 -26.05 -2.88
CA GLY A 94 -15.04 -27.31 -3.62
C GLY A 94 -14.82 -28.51 -2.71
N THR A 95 -13.94 -28.38 -1.71
CA THR A 95 -13.66 -29.48 -0.77
C THR A 95 -14.83 -29.78 0.17
N GLN A 96 -15.61 -28.77 0.57
CA GLN A 96 -16.86 -28.98 1.30
C GLN A 96 -17.84 -29.88 0.54
N ARG A 97 -17.87 -29.81 -0.80
CA ARG A 97 -18.71 -30.68 -1.64
C ARG A 97 -18.13 -32.07 -1.82
N PHE A 98 -16.81 -32.22 -1.92
CA PHE A 98 -16.18 -33.54 -1.99
C PHE A 98 -16.42 -34.37 -0.72
N LEU A 99 -16.50 -33.70 0.43
CA LEU A 99 -16.61 -34.33 1.76
C LEU A 99 -18.05 -34.45 2.27
N MET A 100 -19.06 -34.35 1.39
CA MET A 100 -20.48 -34.39 1.78
C MET A 100 -20.98 -35.78 2.23
N GLY A 101 -20.10 -36.79 2.26
CA GLY A 101 -20.41 -38.20 2.57
C GLY A 101 -20.87 -38.96 1.34
N CYS A 102 -20.72 -40.29 1.30
CA CYS A 102 -21.22 -41.07 0.15
C CYS A 102 -22.74 -41.26 0.24
N SER A 103 -23.40 -41.38 -0.90
CA SER A 103 -24.81 -41.73 -0.99
C SER A 103 -25.05 -42.66 -2.16
N ASP A 104 -25.91 -43.66 -1.98
CA ASP A 104 -26.36 -44.56 -3.04
C ASP A 104 -27.58 -44.01 -3.80
N GLU A 105 -28.13 -42.88 -3.35
CA GLU A 105 -29.20 -42.18 -4.05
C GLU A 105 -28.63 -41.31 -5.18
N TRP A 106 -29.32 -41.30 -6.31
CA TRP A 106 -28.98 -40.43 -7.43
C TRP A 106 -29.00 -38.97 -6.97
N VAL A 107 -27.94 -38.23 -7.27
CA VAL A 107 -27.78 -36.84 -6.84
C VAL A 107 -28.97 -36.01 -7.28
N ASP A 108 -29.75 -35.56 -6.31
CA ASP A 108 -30.98 -34.81 -6.55
C ASP A 108 -30.64 -33.35 -6.91
N PRO A 109 -30.81 -32.91 -8.17
CA PRO A 109 -30.30 -31.62 -8.65
C PRO A 109 -30.93 -30.41 -7.95
N ARG A 110 -32.08 -30.62 -7.28
CA ARG A 110 -32.76 -29.58 -6.49
C ARG A 110 -31.91 -29.08 -5.33
N LYS A 111 -31.16 -29.96 -4.63
CA LYS A 111 -30.33 -29.56 -3.49
C LYS A 111 -29.17 -28.66 -3.93
N THR A 112 -28.53 -28.98 -5.05
CA THR A 112 -27.46 -28.16 -5.66
C THR A 112 -28.01 -26.81 -6.11
N TYR A 113 -29.18 -26.78 -6.73
CA TYR A 113 -29.83 -25.55 -7.17
C TYR A 113 -30.18 -24.61 -6.01
N HIS A 114 -30.70 -25.13 -4.90
CA HIS A 114 -30.97 -24.32 -3.70
C HIS A 114 -29.68 -23.74 -3.09
N ASN A 115 -28.57 -24.48 -3.12
CA ASN A 115 -27.29 -23.97 -2.62
C ASN A 115 -26.72 -22.84 -3.49
N VAL A 116 -26.78 -23.00 -4.82
CA VAL A 116 -26.40 -21.92 -5.75
C VAL A 116 -27.26 -20.68 -5.53
N ILE A 117 -28.58 -20.85 -5.33
CA ILE A 117 -29.48 -19.73 -4.99
C ILE A 117 -29.06 -19.05 -3.67
N ASN A 118 -28.77 -19.82 -2.62
CA ASN A 118 -28.34 -19.26 -1.33
C ASN A 118 -27.03 -18.48 -1.46
N CYS A 119 -26.08 -18.97 -2.26
CA CYS A 119 -24.82 -18.29 -2.56
C CYS A 119 -25.05 -16.98 -3.31
N VAL A 120 -25.87 -17.00 -4.37
CA VAL A 120 -26.19 -15.79 -5.16
C VAL A 120 -26.91 -14.75 -4.29
N ILE A 121 -27.86 -15.16 -3.44
CA ILE A 121 -28.55 -14.26 -2.51
C ILE A 121 -27.57 -13.70 -1.46
N SER A 122 -26.72 -14.55 -0.86
CA SER A 122 -25.73 -14.12 0.14
C SER A 122 -24.77 -13.08 -0.44
N ILE A 123 -24.28 -13.32 -1.65
CA ILE A 123 -23.39 -12.38 -2.34
C ILE A 123 -24.13 -11.12 -2.79
N GLY A 124 -25.38 -11.23 -3.22
CA GLY A 124 -26.22 -10.08 -3.53
C GLY A 124 -26.42 -9.18 -2.30
N LEU A 125 -26.72 -9.78 -1.14
CA LEU A 125 -26.82 -9.06 0.12
C LEU A 125 -25.48 -8.44 0.53
N MET A 126 -24.38 -9.17 0.42
CA MET A 126 -23.04 -8.62 0.66
C MET A 126 -22.67 -7.51 -0.29
N MET A 127 -23.05 -7.59 -1.57
CA MET A 127 -22.80 -6.54 -2.56
C MET A 127 -23.64 -5.29 -2.27
N ILE A 128 -24.89 -5.46 -1.80
CA ILE A 128 -25.70 -4.34 -1.35
C ILE A 128 -25.09 -3.72 -0.09
N VAL A 129 -24.71 -4.53 0.90
CA VAL A 129 -24.03 -4.06 2.12
C VAL A 129 -22.71 -3.37 1.77
N ASP A 130 -21.89 -3.94 0.90
CA ASP A 130 -20.62 -3.36 0.46
C ASP A 130 -20.80 -2.16 -0.48
N ASN A 131 -21.98 -1.92 -1.07
CA ASN A 131 -22.27 -0.70 -1.83
C ASN A 131 -22.88 0.40 -0.94
N VAL A 132 -23.73 0.01 0.01
CA VAL A 132 -24.42 0.92 0.95
C VAL A 132 -23.46 1.35 2.07
N PHE A 133 -22.70 0.40 2.60
CA PHE A 133 -21.67 0.58 3.63
C PHE A 133 -20.25 0.53 3.07
N GLY A 134 -20.11 0.43 1.74
CA GLY A 134 -18.86 0.60 1.01
C GLY A 134 -18.29 1.98 1.23
N LEU A 135 -17.53 2.09 2.32
CA LEU A 135 -16.80 3.26 2.78
C LEU A 135 -16.05 3.90 1.62
N GLY A 136 -16.60 4.90 0.93
CA GLY A 136 -15.87 5.76 -0.01
C GLY A 136 -15.50 5.17 -1.38
N LEU A 137 -15.48 6.06 -2.37
CA LEU A 137 -15.06 5.80 -3.74
C LEU A 137 -13.58 5.38 -3.78
N PRO A 138 -13.15 4.42 -4.63
CA PRO A 138 -11.75 3.99 -4.73
C PRO A 138 -10.78 5.16 -4.95
N SER A 139 -11.19 6.17 -5.71
CA SER A 139 -10.45 7.41 -5.93
C SER A 139 -10.16 8.19 -4.65
N LYS A 140 -11.15 8.32 -3.77
CA LYS A 140 -11.02 8.98 -2.48
C LYS A 140 -10.16 8.17 -1.53
N LYS A 141 -10.24 6.83 -1.60
CA LYS A 141 -9.34 5.94 -0.84
C LYS A 141 -7.90 6.07 -1.29
N ALA A 142 -7.65 6.07 -2.61
CA ALA A 142 -6.31 6.22 -3.16
C ALA A 142 -5.69 7.56 -2.75
N ALA A 143 -6.46 8.65 -2.91
CA ALA A 143 -6.01 9.99 -2.51
C ALA A 143 -5.73 10.09 -1.01
N LYS A 144 -6.64 9.55 -0.17
CA LYS A 144 -6.47 9.56 1.28
C LYS A 144 -5.29 8.71 1.74
N ALA A 145 -5.11 7.51 1.17
CA ALA A 145 -3.97 6.66 1.48
C ALA A 145 -2.65 7.36 1.15
N PHE A 146 -2.58 8.03 -0.02
CA PHE A 146 -1.41 8.81 -0.40
C PHE A 146 -1.17 10.00 0.53
N GLU A 147 -2.22 10.73 0.93
CA GLU A 147 -2.12 11.85 1.89
C GLU A 147 -1.59 11.40 3.25
N GLU A 148 -2.09 10.29 3.78
CA GLU A 148 -1.62 9.71 5.04
C GLU A 148 -0.14 9.28 4.95
N THR A 149 0.28 8.67 3.84
CA THR A 149 1.70 8.34 3.62
C THR A 149 2.58 9.57 3.47
N TRP A 150 2.08 10.62 2.82
CA TRP A 150 2.81 11.87 2.66
C TRP A 150 2.99 12.59 4.00
N ASP A 151 1.99 12.54 4.88
CA ASP A 151 2.09 13.09 6.23
C ASP A 151 3.14 12.36 7.08
N LEU A 152 3.28 11.04 6.92
CA LEU A 152 4.38 10.29 7.51
C LEU A 152 5.73 10.71 6.95
N LEU A 153 5.85 10.94 5.63
CA LEU A 153 7.08 11.44 5.03
C LEU A 153 7.46 12.84 5.54
N ILE A 154 6.49 13.76 5.64
CA ILE A 154 6.72 15.10 6.21
C ILE A 154 7.22 14.99 7.65
N LYS A 155 6.58 14.13 8.45
CA LYS A 155 6.96 13.90 9.84
C LYS A 155 8.40 13.38 9.93
N ASN A 156 8.76 12.34 9.17
CA ASN A 156 10.10 11.76 9.22
C ASN A 156 11.19 12.74 8.75
N VAL A 157 10.91 13.51 7.69
CA VAL A 157 11.84 14.56 7.23
C VAL A 157 12.02 15.63 8.31
N THR A 158 10.93 16.04 8.95
CA THR A 158 10.98 17.02 10.04
C THR A 158 11.77 16.50 11.23
N GLU A 159 11.59 15.24 11.62
CA GLU A 159 12.30 14.58 12.72
C GLU A 159 13.80 14.42 12.43
N VAL A 160 14.17 14.06 11.18
CA VAL A 160 15.58 13.97 10.77
C VAL A 160 16.28 15.34 10.88
N PHE A 161 15.59 16.42 10.52
CA PHE A 161 16.12 17.78 10.61
C PHE A 161 15.77 18.51 11.92
N ASP A 162 15.19 17.84 12.90
CA ASP A 162 14.95 18.44 14.22
C ASP A 162 16.18 18.33 15.12
N LYS A 163 16.46 19.41 15.84
CA LYS A 163 17.61 19.53 16.75
C LYS A 163 17.39 18.81 18.08
N GLU A 164 16.13 18.61 18.47
CA GLU A 164 15.75 18.02 19.76
C GLU A 164 15.59 16.49 19.67
N THR A 165 15.48 15.93 18.46
CA THR A 165 15.33 14.50 18.23
C THR A 165 16.68 13.85 18.02
N ASP A 166 17.08 12.99 18.96
CA ASP A 166 18.39 12.32 18.93
C ASP A 166 18.39 10.99 18.18
N VAL A 167 17.24 10.30 18.17
CA VAL A 167 17.06 8.99 17.54
C VAL A 167 16.36 9.17 16.20
N VAL A 168 16.93 8.56 15.16
CA VAL A 168 16.30 8.52 13.84
C VAL A 168 15.66 7.15 13.66
N HIS A 169 14.33 7.09 13.57
CA HIS A 169 13.61 5.84 13.37
C HIS A 169 13.41 5.53 11.88
N GLU A 170 13.78 4.31 11.50
CA GLU A 170 13.63 3.79 10.14
C GLU A 170 12.29 3.04 9.99
N GLU A 171 11.16 3.75 9.87
CA GLU A 171 9.85 3.15 9.53
C GLU A 171 9.73 2.86 8.02
N ASN A 172 10.73 2.21 7.44
CA ASN A 172 10.90 2.11 5.99
C ASN A 172 9.94 1.13 5.30
N ASP A 173 9.62 0.02 5.95
CA ASP A 173 8.79 -1.03 5.38
C ASP A 173 7.32 -0.61 5.35
N ALA A 174 6.88 0.14 6.38
CA ALA A 174 5.51 0.66 6.47
C ALA A 174 5.22 1.64 5.31
N ILE A 175 6.11 2.60 5.06
CA ILE A 175 5.92 3.60 4.00
C ILE A 175 5.86 2.94 2.61
N VAL A 176 6.69 1.92 2.34
CA VAL A 176 6.66 1.21 1.06
C VAL A 176 5.37 0.43 0.90
N ALA A 177 4.91 -0.23 1.96
CA ALA A 177 3.66 -0.95 1.96
C ALA A 177 2.48 0.00 1.70
N ASP A 178 2.47 1.17 2.33
CA ASP A 178 1.40 2.17 2.17
C ASP A 178 1.41 2.81 0.78
N LEU A 179 2.59 3.16 0.23
CA LEU A 179 2.70 3.62 -1.17
C LEU A 179 2.25 2.53 -2.16
N GLY A 180 2.59 1.26 -1.88
CA GLY A 180 2.13 0.12 -2.65
C GLY A 180 0.61 -0.04 -2.62
N MET A 181 0.00 0.18 -1.45
CA MET A 181 -1.46 0.18 -1.27
C MET A 181 -2.12 1.34 -2.01
N ALA A 182 -1.56 2.56 -1.93
CA ALA A 182 -2.06 3.71 -2.67
C ALA A 182 -2.01 3.48 -4.19
N ARG A 183 -0.94 2.85 -4.70
CA ARG A 183 -0.82 2.42 -6.11
C ARG A 183 -1.86 1.35 -6.49
N ALA A 184 -2.11 0.38 -5.62
CA ALA A 184 -3.14 -0.63 -5.89
C ALA A 184 -4.53 0.01 -5.99
N LEU A 185 -4.86 0.93 -5.09
CA LEU A 185 -6.12 1.67 -5.09
C LEU A 185 -6.25 2.62 -6.30
N SER A 186 -5.15 3.19 -6.79
CA SER A 186 -5.18 4.05 -7.98
C SER A 186 -5.51 3.26 -9.26
N MET A 187 -5.01 2.02 -9.37
CA MET A 187 -5.36 1.11 -10.46
C MET A 187 -6.85 0.76 -10.45
N GLU A 188 -7.46 0.67 -9.27
CA GLU A 188 -8.90 0.47 -9.14
C GLU A 188 -9.70 1.74 -9.45
N ALA A 189 -9.17 2.91 -9.08
CA ALA A 189 -9.78 4.20 -9.40
C ALA A 189 -9.82 4.47 -10.91
N LYS A 190 -8.93 3.84 -11.68
CA LYS A 190 -8.93 3.87 -13.16
C LYS A 190 -10.13 3.14 -13.77
N GLU A 191 -10.51 2.01 -13.19
CA GLU A 191 -11.65 1.19 -13.63
C GLU A 191 -13.00 1.72 -13.13
N GLU A 192 -12.98 2.81 -12.36
CA GLU A 192 -14.17 3.44 -11.82
C GLU A 192 -15.04 4.04 -12.93
N ASN A 193 -16.35 3.75 -12.92
CA ASN A 193 -17.29 4.28 -13.89
C ASN A 193 -17.58 5.78 -13.63
N ARG A 194 -16.91 6.67 -14.37
CA ARG A 194 -16.96 8.14 -14.17
C ARG A 194 -17.70 8.88 -15.28
N LYS A 195 -18.98 8.53 -15.52
CA LYS A 195 -19.75 9.16 -16.62
C LYS A 195 -19.98 10.67 -16.46
N TRP A 196 -20.06 11.17 -15.24
CA TRP A 196 -20.36 12.59 -14.92
C TRP A 196 -19.23 13.28 -14.13
N ARG A 197 -18.06 12.64 -13.99
CA ARG A 197 -16.90 13.15 -13.23
C ARG A 197 -15.68 13.21 -14.14
N THR A 198 -14.68 14.01 -13.77
CA THR A 198 -13.41 14.03 -14.51
C THR A 198 -12.73 12.65 -14.47
N PRO A 199 -12.08 12.22 -15.57
CA PRO A 199 -11.35 10.97 -15.60
C PRO A 199 -10.26 10.95 -14.52
N TRP A 200 -9.90 9.74 -14.07
CA TRP A 200 -8.81 9.59 -13.11
C TRP A 200 -7.49 10.05 -13.71
N LYS A 201 -6.74 10.84 -12.94
CA LYS A 201 -5.46 11.45 -13.34
C LYS A 201 -4.32 10.45 -13.11
N ASP A 202 -4.42 9.29 -13.74
CA ASP A 202 -3.52 8.14 -13.54
C ASP A 202 -2.04 8.52 -13.71
N GLY A 203 -1.71 9.21 -14.82
CA GLY A 203 -0.33 9.66 -15.08
C GLY A 203 0.22 10.59 -13.99
N LEU A 204 -0.56 11.59 -13.58
CA LEU A 204 -0.16 12.51 -12.51
C LEU A 204 -0.01 11.80 -11.16
N PHE A 205 -0.87 10.81 -10.88
CA PHE A 205 -0.78 10.04 -9.65
C PHE A 205 0.46 9.12 -9.64
N ASP A 206 0.81 8.50 -10.77
CA ASP A 206 2.04 7.71 -10.90
C ASP A 206 3.30 8.58 -10.79
N GLU A 207 3.28 9.80 -11.31
CA GLU A 207 4.34 10.80 -11.10
C GLU A 207 4.45 11.21 -9.62
N ALA A 208 3.33 11.49 -8.96
CA ALA A 208 3.32 11.81 -7.53
C ALA A 208 3.85 10.64 -6.66
N LEU A 209 3.51 9.40 -7.01
CA LEU A 209 4.06 8.22 -6.35
C LEU A 209 5.58 8.10 -6.57
N LYS A 210 6.07 8.35 -7.80
CA LYS A 210 7.53 8.35 -8.08
C LYS A 210 8.26 9.40 -7.26
N CYS A 211 7.70 10.61 -7.18
CA CYS A 211 8.23 11.68 -6.32
C CYS A 211 8.27 11.22 -4.85
N ALA A 212 7.20 10.62 -4.33
CA ALA A 212 7.20 10.08 -2.96
C ALA A 212 8.24 8.98 -2.72
N TYR A 213 8.45 8.07 -3.68
CA TYR A 213 9.53 7.09 -3.61
C TYR A 213 10.93 7.73 -3.66
N GLY A 214 11.12 8.76 -4.49
CA GLY A 214 12.36 9.54 -4.55
C GLY A 214 12.65 10.25 -3.23
N VAL A 215 11.63 10.89 -2.65
CA VAL A 215 11.71 11.52 -1.33
C VAL A 215 12.11 10.53 -0.25
N LYS A 216 11.45 9.37 -0.22
CA LYS A 216 11.79 8.27 0.70
C LYS A 216 13.24 7.83 0.51
N LEU A 217 13.69 7.58 -0.72
CA LEU A 217 15.04 7.12 -1.01
C LEU A 217 16.10 8.13 -0.53
N ASN A 218 15.91 9.41 -0.87
CA ASN A 218 16.82 10.48 -0.44
C ASN A 218 16.83 10.61 1.09
N LEU A 219 15.69 10.44 1.76
CA LEU A 219 15.62 10.43 3.22
C LEU A 219 16.46 9.29 3.81
N ILE A 220 16.34 8.07 3.30
CA ILE A 220 17.15 6.92 3.75
C ILE A 220 18.63 7.20 3.59
N CYS A 221 19.04 7.76 2.44
CA CYS A 221 20.42 8.14 2.20
C CYS A 221 20.92 9.15 3.24
N ILE A 222 20.11 10.17 3.57
CA ILE A 222 20.48 11.16 4.60
C ILE A 222 20.59 10.49 5.98
N ILE A 223 19.64 9.64 6.34
CA ILE A 223 19.67 8.91 7.63
C ILE A 223 20.94 8.09 7.73
N TYR A 224 21.27 7.32 6.69
CA TYR A 224 22.47 6.48 6.66
C TYR A 224 23.76 7.30 6.76
N ALA A 225 23.80 8.48 6.16
CA ALA A 225 24.97 9.36 6.20
C ALA A 225 25.16 10.09 7.54
N VAL A 226 24.11 10.18 8.35
CA VAL A 226 24.06 10.97 9.60
C VAL A 226 24.05 10.07 10.85
N ALA A 227 23.73 8.79 10.70
CA ALA A 227 23.73 7.81 11.77
C ALA A 227 25.15 7.49 12.24
N ASP A 228 25.32 7.32 13.55
CA ASP A 228 26.58 6.95 14.19
C ASP A 228 27.04 5.52 13.82
N GLU A 229 28.34 5.33 13.63
CA GLU A 229 28.96 4.07 13.20
C GLU A 229 28.75 2.92 14.21
N GLU A 230 28.71 3.23 15.51
CA GLU A 230 28.45 2.26 16.59
C GLU A 230 26.95 1.92 16.74
N GLY A 231 26.07 2.68 16.09
CA GLY A 231 24.63 2.71 16.30
C GLY A 231 23.77 1.83 15.38
N ARG A 232 24.36 1.12 14.41
CA ARG A 232 23.66 0.31 13.35
C ARG A 232 22.78 -0.85 13.85
N THR A 233 22.40 -0.83 15.13
CA THR A 233 21.43 -1.70 15.78
C THR A 233 20.38 -0.86 16.53
N LYS A 234 19.35 -0.44 15.80
CA LYS A 234 17.99 -0.04 16.27
C LYS A 234 17.78 1.32 16.97
N GLU A 235 18.82 1.99 17.47
CA GLU A 235 18.70 3.33 18.04
C GLU A 235 19.80 4.22 17.45
N ASP A 236 19.67 4.53 16.15
CA ASP A 236 20.65 5.35 15.43
C ASP A 236 20.63 6.78 15.99
N THR A 237 21.65 7.10 16.79
CA THR A 237 21.89 8.46 17.26
C THR A 237 22.53 9.30 16.15
N LYS A 238 22.10 10.56 16.01
CA LYS A 238 22.72 11.49 15.05
C LYS A 238 24.18 11.76 15.44
N GLU A 239 25.07 11.78 14.46
CA GLU A 239 26.49 12.13 14.69
C GLU A 239 26.67 13.59 15.14
N GLU A 240 27.73 13.84 15.92
CA GLU A 240 27.97 15.14 16.57
C GLU A 240 28.13 16.31 15.59
N TRP A 241 28.82 16.09 14.47
CA TRP A 241 28.99 17.12 13.42
C TRP A 241 27.63 17.55 12.84
N PHE A 242 26.71 16.61 12.65
CA PHE A 242 25.38 16.91 12.12
C PHE A 242 24.53 17.66 13.15
N ARG A 243 24.62 17.30 14.44
CA ARG A 243 23.96 18.06 15.52
C ARG A 243 24.43 19.52 15.57
N ASN A 244 25.72 19.75 15.33
CA ASN A 244 26.27 21.10 15.27
C ASN A 244 25.79 21.85 14.02
N LEU A 245 25.69 21.14 12.89
CA LEU A 245 25.10 21.68 11.65
C LEU A 245 23.63 22.08 11.82
N LEU A 246 22.83 21.28 12.52
CA LEU A 246 21.41 21.58 12.81
C LEU A 246 21.20 22.87 13.60
N LYS A 247 22.21 23.32 14.35
CA LYS A 247 22.18 24.58 15.11
C LYS A 247 22.50 25.81 14.26
N ALA A 248 23.05 25.63 13.06
CA ALA A 248 23.43 26.75 12.19
C ALA A 248 22.18 27.45 11.61
N ASP A 249 22.17 28.78 11.65
CA ASP A 249 21.04 29.60 11.15
C ASP A 249 20.74 29.35 9.66
N ASN A 250 21.77 29.05 8.86
CA ASN A 250 21.62 28.70 7.45
C ASN A 250 20.89 27.37 7.27
N PHE A 251 21.14 26.40 8.16
CA PHE A 251 20.50 25.10 8.10
C PHE A 251 19.02 25.17 8.51
N VAL A 252 18.68 26.06 9.45
CA VAL A 252 17.28 26.37 9.79
C VAL A 252 16.50 26.91 8.58
N GLN A 253 17.13 27.74 7.73
CA GLN A 253 16.52 28.21 6.49
C GLN A 253 16.27 27.07 5.49
N ILE A 254 17.21 26.14 5.35
CA ILE A 254 17.06 24.95 4.50
C ILE A 254 15.88 24.11 4.98
N ARG A 255 15.82 23.82 6.28
CA ARG A 255 14.72 23.06 6.90
C ARG A 255 13.36 23.70 6.64
N ASN A 256 13.24 25.00 6.92
CA ASN A 256 11.97 25.71 6.72
C ASN A 256 11.53 25.73 5.25
N GLY A 257 12.49 25.85 4.32
CA GLY A 257 12.22 25.78 2.89
C GLY A 257 11.73 24.40 2.45
N LEU A 258 12.36 23.32 2.95
CA LEU A 258 11.94 21.94 2.70
C LEU A 258 10.52 21.67 3.24
N SER A 259 10.24 22.05 4.49
CA SER A 259 8.90 21.90 5.08
C SER A 259 7.84 22.66 4.27
N THR A 260 8.15 23.90 3.86
CA THR A 260 7.24 24.70 3.01
C THR A 260 6.94 24.01 1.68
N MET A 261 7.96 23.40 1.05
CA MET A 261 7.78 22.69 -0.22
C MET A 261 6.93 21.43 -0.05
N MET A 262 7.15 20.65 1.01
CA MET A 262 6.33 19.47 1.27
C MET A 262 4.87 19.82 1.60
N GLU A 263 4.64 20.94 2.28
CA GLU A 263 3.29 21.50 2.50
C GLU A 263 2.65 21.97 1.19
N GLN A 264 3.41 22.59 0.28
CA GLN A 264 2.92 22.93 -1.07
C GLN A 264 2.46 21.67 -1.80
N ILE A 265 3.25 20.60 -1.80
CA ILE A 265 2.89 19.33 -2.44
C ILE A 265 1.63 18.75 -1.79
N LYS A 266 1.52 18.77 -0.46
CA LYS A 266 0.31 18.32 0.25
C LYS A 266 -0.95 19.08 -0.21
N LEU A 267 -0.86 20.40 -0.40
CA LEU A 267 -1.98 21.18 -0.94
C LEU A 267 -2.31 20.78 -2.39
N LEU A 268 -1.30 20.50 -3.21
CA LEU A 268 -1.49 20.06 -4.59
C LEU A 268 -2.17 18.69 -4.68
N GLN A 269 -2.01 17.81 -3.69
CA GLN A 269 -2.67 16.49 -3.66
C GLN A 269 -4.20 16.56 -3.69
N GLN A 270 -4.78 17.70 -3.28
CA GLN A 270 -6.23 17.95 -3.40
C GLN A 270 -6.70 17.84 -4.86
N VAL A 271 -5.81 18.00 -5.84
CA VAL A 271 -6.11 17.76 -7.26
C VAL A 271 -6.69 16.37 -7.51
N PHE A 272 -6.33 15.36 -6.71
CA PHE A 272 -6.83 14.00 -6.88
C PHE A 272 -8.28 13.82 -6.39
N THR A 273 -8.75 14.66 -5.47
CA THR A 273 -10.13 14.62 -4.95
C THR A 273 -11.07 15.57 -5.68
N HIS A 274 -10.54 16.46 -6.51
CA HIS A 274 -11.32 17.41 -7.31
C HIS A 274 -11.93 16.76 -8.55
N GLU A 275 -13.27 16.67 -8.53
CA GLU A 275 -14.07 16.00 -9.56
C GLU A 275 -14.71 16.95 -10.58
N GLU A 276 -14.55 18.28 -10.40
CA GLU A 276 -15.12 19.31 -11.27
C GLU A 276 -14.17 19.77 -12.37
N VAL A 277 -14.74 20.25 -13.49
CA VAL A 277 -13.98 20.79 -14.63
C VAL A 277 -13.41 22.19 -14.32
N GLN A 278 -13.97 22.89 -13.34
CA GLN A 278 -13.55 24.24 -13.01
C GLN A 278 -12.16 24.27 -12.37
N PRO A 279 -11.38 25.35 -12.58
CA PRO A 279 -10.08 25.51 -11.94
C PRO A 279 -10.24 25.55 -10.43
N MET A 280 -9.40 24.77 -9.75
CA MET A 280 -9.44 24.62 -8.30
C MET A 280 -9.15 25.96 -7.60
N PRO A 281 -10.07 26.51 -6.80
CA PRO A 281 -9.85 27.75 -6.07
C PRO A 281 -8.67 27.67 -5.11
N GLN A 282 -8.43 26.48 -4.52
CA GLN A 282 -7.31 26.22 -3.62
C GLN A 282 -5.94 26.39 -4.29
N LEU A 283 -5.83 26.29 -5.62
CA LEU A 283 -4.55 26.52 -6.29
C LEU A 283 -4.12 28.00 -6.32
N ARG A 284 -4.97 28.92 -5.84
CA ARG A 284 -4.67 30.36 -5.74
C ARG A 284 -4.03 30.78 -4.41
N TYR A 285 -3.69 29.84 -3.53
CA TYR A 285 -3.09 30.18 -2.24
C TYR A 285 -1.70 30.82 -2.40
N ALA A 286 -1.42 31.82 -1.54
CA ALA A 286 -0.12 32.51 -1.50
C ALA A 286 1.06 31.56 -1.24
N ILE A 287 0.82 30.43 -0.56
CA ILE A 287 1.84 29.42 -0.30
C ILE A 287 2.39 28.84 -1.61
N LEU A 288 1.55 28.60 -2.62
CA LEU A 288 1.96 28.09 -3.94
C LEU A 288 2.72 29.13 -4.80
N SER A 289 2.66 30.41 -4.41
CA SER A 289 3.40 31.49 -5.10
C SER A 289 4.82 31.68 -4.59
N LYS A 290 5.15 31.12 -3.41
CA LYS A 290 6.52 31.14 -2.88
C LYS A 290 7.40 30.21 -3.71
N ARG A 291 8.64 30.63 -3.96
CA ARG A 291 9.69 29.83 -4.61
C ARG A 291 10.72 29.38 -3.57
N PRO A 292 10.41 28.37 -2.74
CA PRO A 292 11.32 27.93 -1.68
C PRO A 292 12.65 27.42 -2.26
N LEU A 293 12.65 26.90 -3.49
CA LEU A 293 13.86 26.42 -4.17
C LEU A 293 14.98 27.48 -4.25
N ASP A 294 14.65 28.72 -4.60
CA ASP A 294 15.64 29.80 -4.73
C ASP A 294 16.18 30.25 -3.37
N GLU A 295 15.36 30.16 -2.32
CA GLU A 295 15.76 30.47 -0.95
C GLU A 295 16.67 29.36 -0.38
N VAL A 296 16.31 28.09 -0.57
CA VAL A 296 17.11 26.95 -0.10
C VAL A 296 18.44 26.88 -0.85
N ASN A 297 18.46 27.08 -2.17
CA ASN A 297 19.72 27.08 -2.93
C ASN A 297 20.69 28.17 -2.44
N ARG A 298 20.19 29.37 -2.12
CA ARG A 298 21.01 30.45 -1.55
C ARG A 298 21.51 30.10 -0.15
N ALA A 299 20.70 29.43 0.68
CA ALA A 299 21.12 28.97 2.00
C ALA A 299 22.19 27.87 1.91
N ILE A 300 22.05 26.93 0.97
CA ILE A 300 23.07 25.89 0.69
C ILE A 300 24.40 26.53 0.26
N GLU A 301 24.38 27.51 -0.64
CA GLU A 301 25.61 28.19 -1.07
C GLU A 301 26.32 28.93 0.06
N ARG A 302 25.56 29.53 1.00
CA ARG A 302 26.13 30.18 2.20
C ARG A 302 26.74 29.15 3.14
N LEU A 303 26.02 28.06 3.38
CA LEU A 303 26.49 26.95 4.22
C LEU A 303 27.80 26.37 3.69
N LEU A 304 27.90 26.13 2.37
CA LEU A 304 29.13 25.63 1.75
C LEU A 304 30.30 26.61 1.88
N LYS A 305 30.05 27.92 1.80
CA LYS A 305 31.09 28.95 1.99
C LYS A 305 31.56 29.01 3.44
N GLU A 306 30.65 28.88 4.40
CA GLU A 306 30.99 28.84 5.83
C GLU A 306 31.77 27.57 6.18
N ALA A 307 31.30 26.41 5.69
CA ALA A 307 31.98 25.13 5.83
C ALA A 307 33.40 25.13 5.22
N ALA A 308 33.60 25.82 4.09
CA ALA A 308 34.91 25.96 3.46
C ALA A 308 35.86 26.88 4.25
N ASN A 309 35.34 27.84 4.99
CA ASN A 309 36.14 28.77 5.79
C ASN A 309 36.46 28.22 7.19
N ASP A 310 35.59 27.34 7.73
CA ASP A 310 35.76 26.71 9.04
C ASP A 310 35.54 25.20 8.96
N THR A 311 36.59 24.50 8.52
CA THR A 311 36.60 23.02 8.43
C THR A 311 36.61 22.34 9.80
N SER A 312 36.86 23.06 10.89
CA SER A 312 36.93 22.47 12.24
C SER A 312 35.57 21.96 12.72
N VAL A 313 34.48 22.52 12.20
CA VAL A 313 33.09 22.14 12.52
C VAL A 313 32.71 20.79 11.89
N LEU A 314 33.43 20.35 10.86
CA LEU A 314 33.13 19.13 10.08
C LEU A 314 34.18 18.03 10.25
N ALA A 315 35.27 18.30 10.95
CA ALA A 315 36.37 17.34 11.11
C ALA A 315 36.00 16.27 12.16
N LYS A 316 35.84 15.01 11.72
CA LYS A 316 35.65 13.85 12.60
C LYS A 316 36.97 13.27 13.12
N LYS A 317 37.99 13.24 12.27
CA LYS A 317 39.34 12.71 12.52
C LYS A 317 40.37 13.60 11.81
N ASP A 318 41.63 13.47 12.19
CA ASP A 318 42.71 14.14 11.47
C ASP A 318 42.76 13.66 10.01
N PRO A 319 43.06 14.54 9.02
CA PRO A 319 43.02 14.21 7.59
C PRO A 319 43.89 13.00 7.18
N TRP A 320 44.88 12.66 8.00
CA TRP A 320 45.85 11.60 7.75
C TRP A 320 45.40 10.22 8.28
N GLU A 321 44.31 10.16 9.04
CA GLU A 321 43.74 8.93 9.62
C GLU A 321 42.50 8.42 8.85
N LEU A 322 42.07 9.13 7.80
CA LEU A 322 40.91 8.79 6.98
C LEU A 322 41.20 7.59 6.07
N THR A 323 40.43 6.51 6.22
CA THR A 323 40.52 5.30 5.39
C THR A 323 39.35 5.16 4.41
N THR A 324 38.19 5.73 4.74
CA THR A 324 36.99 5.69 3.90
C THR A 324 36.34 7.07 3.77
N MET A 325 35.53 7.28 2.71
CA MET A 325 34.77 8.53 2.55
C MET A 325 33.67 8.71 3.60
N GLU A 326 33.27 7.65 4.30
CA GLU A 326 32.29 7.72 5.40
C GLU A 326 32.88 8.42 6.64
N GLU A 327 34.21 8.43 6.77
CA GLU A 327 34.91 9.10 7.87
C GLU A 327 35.16 10.60 7.60
N ASP A 328 34.93 11.07 6.37
CA ASP A 328 35.17 12.45 5.95
C ASP A 328 33.89 13.31 6.04
N GLY A 329 33.79 14.14 7.09
CA GLY A 329 32.60 14.99 7.33
C GLY A 329 32.25 15.95 6.19
N PRO A 330 33.21 16.61 5.52
CA PRO A 330 32.96 17.36 4.27
C PRO A 330 32.32 16.52 3.16
N ALA A 331 32.76 15.27 2.95
CA ALA A 331 32.18 14.38 1.95
C ALA A 331 30.74 13.99 2.33
N GLN A 332 30.48 13.67 3.60
CA GLN A 332 29.14 13.39 4.09
C GLN A 332 28.21 14.62 3.97
N LEU A 333 28.70 15.82 4.28
CA LEU A 333 27.94 17.06 4.09
C LEU A 333 27.58 17.27 2.61
N CYS A 334 28.52 17.06 1.69
CA CYS A 334 28.26 17.15 0.25
C CYS A 334 27.21 16.14 -0.20
N PHE A 335 27.27 14.92 0.35
CA PHE A 335 26.29 13.88 0.08
C PHE A 335 24.88 14.26 0.59
N VAL A 336 24.77 14.75 1.83
CA VAL A 336 23.51 15.23 2.41
C VAL A 336 22.94 16.40 1.60
N ILE A 337 23.77 17.36 1.20
CA ILE A 337 23.34 18.49 0.35
C ILE A 337 22.87 18.00 -1.02
N SER A 338 23.54 17.00 -1.61
CA SER A 338 23.11 16.40 -2.87
C SER A 338 21.74 15.74 -2.73
N CYS A 339 21.50 15.02 -1.64
CA CYS A 339 20.19 14.42 -1.35
C CYS A 339 19.11 15.49 -1.13
N ILE A 340 19.43 16.58 -0.44
CA ILE A 340 18.52 17.74 -0.26
C ILE A 340 18.20 18.41 -1.60
N ARG A 341 19.18 18.56 -2.50
CA ARG A 341 18.92 19.11 -3.84
C ARG A 341 18.05 18.18 -4.68
N SER A 342 18.31 16.88 -4.63
CA SER A 342 17.51 15.84 -5.27
C SER A 342 16.05 15.90 -4.79
N LEU A 343 15.85 15.99 -3.47
CA LEU A 343 14.53 16.16 -2.83
C LEU A 343 13.74 17.37 -3.34
N MET A 344 14.41 18.40 -3.83
CA MET A 344 13.77 19.64 -4.30
C MET A 344 13.58 19.72 -5.82
N GLN A 345 14.26 18.85 -6.59
CA GLN A 345 14.17 18.85 -8.05
C GLN A 345 13.13 17.86 -8.58
N ASP A 346 12.88 16.78 -7.82
CA ASP A 346 11.80 15.81 -8.03
C ASP A 346 10.44 16.35 -7.53
#